data_AF-A0A658NLY1-F1
#
_entry.id   AF-A0A658NLY1-F1
#
_cell.length_a   1.000
_cell.length_b   1.000
_cell.length_c   1.000
_cell.angle_alpha   90.00
_cell.angle_beta   90.00
_cell.angle_gamma   90.00
#
_symmetry.space_group_name_H-M   'P 1'
#
loop_
_entity.id
_entity.type
_entity.pdbx_description
1 polymer ?
#
loop_
_entity_poly.entity_id
_entity_poly.type
_entity_poly.pdbx_seq_one_letter_code
_entity_poly.pdbx_strand_id
1 'polypeptide(L)'
;AKVADPNEEPPGWRRVTGDTGLLHLDTPVELAAGGYTALRIYAGYSGWSPGQLEDELSRGLWYRMDAREDDIFTADPSGLWRRVLR
;
A
#
# COMPACT_ATOMS: atom_id res chain seq x y z
N ALA A 1 5.98 -1.57 -0.35
CA ALA A 1 7.11 -2.49 -0.10
C ALA A 1 6.89 -3.17 1.25
N LYS A 2 7.05 -4.48 1.30
CA LYS A 2 6.99 -5.29 2.52
C LYS A 2 8.42 -5.59 2.99
N VAL A 3 8.79 -5.14 4.19
CA VAL A 3 10.15 -5.38 4.71
C VAL A 3 10.36 -6.86 5.06
N ALA A 4 11.61 -7.29 5.04
CA ALA A 4 11.98 -8.66 5.43
C ALA A 4 11.97 -8.86 6.95
N ASP A 5 12.43 -7.86 7.72
CA ASP A 5 12.33 -7.81 9.17
C ASP A 5 11.41 -6.65 9.59
N PRO A 6 10.27 -6.90 10.27
CA PRO A 6 9.34 -5.85 10.70
C PRO A 6 9.95 -4.85 11.70
N ASN A 7 11.05 -5.23 12.38
CA ASN A 7 11.76 -4.41 13.36
C ASN A 7 12.84 -3.52 12.73
N GLU A 8 13.16 -3.72 11.46
CA GLU A 8 14.09 -2.88 10.73
C GLU A 8 13.36 -1.72 10.02
N GLU A 9 14.10 -0.62 9.82
CA GLU A 9 13.67 0.51 8.99
C GLU A 9 14.73 0.78 7.91
N PRO A 10 14.63 0.10 6.76
CA PRO A 10 15.61 0.27 5.69
C PRO A 10 15.59 1.71 5.14
N PRO A 11 16.71 2.21 4.59
CA PRO A 11 16.78 3.55 4.03
C PRO A 11 15.68 3.83 3.00
N GLY A 12 15.04 5.00 3.10
CA GLY A 12 14.00 5.43 2.15
C GLY A 12 12.65 4.70 2.26
N TRP A 13 12.49 3.82 3.24
CA TRP A 13 11.21 3.19 3.55
C TRP A 13 10.49 3.90 4.69
N ARG A 14 9.17 4.07 4.54
CA ARG A 14 8.31 4.65 5.57
C ARG A 14 7.12 3.75 5.84
N ARG A 15 6.98 3.31 7.08
CA ARG A 15 5.89 2.45 7.54
C ARG A 15 4.52 3.07 7.26
N VAL A 16 3.60 2.24 6.76
CA VAL A 16 2.16 2.56 6.64
C VAL A 16 1.37 1.72 7.65
N THR A 17 1.59 0.41 7.66
CA THR A 17 0.98 -0.53 8.61
C THR A 17 1.80 -1.82 8.67
N GLY A 18 1.86 -2.49 9.84
CA GLY A 18 2.60 -3.74 9.99
C GLY A 18 4.03 -3.62 9.44
N ASP A 19 4.41 -4.57 8.59
CA ASP A 19 5.67 -4.60 7.84
C ASP A 19 5.57 -3.98 6.43
N THR A 20 4.46 -3.31 6.12
CA THR A 20 4.20 -2.70 4.82
C THR A 20 4.37 -1.18 4.88
N GLY A 21 5.08 -0.64 3.90
CA GLY A 21 5.35 0.79 3.81
C GLY A 21 5.66 1.28 2.39
N LEU A 22 5.85 2.59 2.27
CA LEU A 22 6.22 3.27 1.03
C LEU A 22 7.74 3.29 0.90
N LEU A 23 8.24 2.84 -0.24
CA LEU A 23 9.66 2.95 -0.61
C LEU A 23 9.82 4.14 -1.55
N HIS A 24 10.72 5.06 -1.21
CA HIS A 24 11.12 6.13 -2.10
C HIS A 24 11.87 5.55 -3.30
N LEU A 25 11.41 5.83 -4.52
CA LEU A 25 11.99 5.21 -5.72
C LEU A 25 13.39 5.77 -6.06
N ASP A 26 13.76 6.94 -5.54
CA ASP A 26 15.14 7.46 -5.66
C ASP A 26 16.11 6.84 -4.64
N THR A 27 15.65 5.91 -3.80
CA THR A 27 16.56 5.16 -2.93
C THR A 27 17.48 4.28 -3.79
N PRO A 28 18.81 4.39 -3.64
CA PRO A 28 19.75 3.53 -4.37
C PRO A 28 19.42 2.05 -4.20
N VAL A 29 19.47 1.30 -5.31
CA VAL A 29 19.11 -0.13 -5.32
C VAL A 29 19.97 -0.93 -4.36
N GLU A 30 21.24 -0.55 -4.20
CA GLU A 30 22.19 -1.19 -3.29
C GLU A 30 21.77 -1.07 -1.82
N LEU A 31 21.06 0.01 -1.47
CA LEU A 31 20.52 0.22 -0.11
C LEU A 31 19.18 -0.48 0.09
N ALA A 32 18.43 -0.74 -0.98
CA ALA A 32 17.15 -1.44 -0.95
C ALA A 32 17.29 -2.97 -1.08
N ALA A 33 18.40 -3.45 -1.65
CA ALA A 33 18.63 -4.86 -1.93
C ALA A 33 18.61 -5.70 -0.65
N GLY A 34 17.85 -6.81 -0.66
CA GLY A 34 17.74 -7.73 0.47
C GLY A 34 16.82 -7.27 1.60
N GLY A 35 16.38 -6.01 1.62
CA GLY A 35 15.54 -5.47 2.69
C GLY A 35 14.03 -5.76 2.57
N TYR A 36 13.57 -6.34 1.45
CA TYR A 36 12.15 -6.49 1.15
C TYR A 36 11.79 -7.89 0.65
N THR A 37 10.61 -8.38 1.06
CA THR A 37 10.02 -9.65 0.62
C THR A 37 9.01 -9.45 -0.51
N ALA A 38 8.43 -8.25 -0.64
CA ALA A 38 7.51 -7.92 -1.73
C ALA A 38 7.57 -6.43 -2.11
N LEU A 39 7.42 -6.17 -3.41
CA LEU A 39 7.40 -4.82 -3.98
C LEU A 39 6.25 -4.70 -4.99
N ARG A 40 5.59 -3.55 -4.98
CA ARG A 40 4.63 -3.15 -6.01
C ARG A 40 4.74 -1.65 -6.26
N ILE A 41 4.82 -1.28 -7.53
CA ILE A 41 4.95 0.11 -7.97
C ILE A 41 3.58 0.57 -8.46
N TYR A 42 3.17 1.76 -8.02
CA TYR A 42 1.95 2.43 -8.45
C TYR A 42 2.32 3.75 -9.11
N ALA A 43 1.73 4.05 -10.26
CA ALA A 43 1.94 5.31 -10.96
C ALA A 43 0.81 6.30 -10.61
N GLY A 44 1.14 7.31 -9.82
CA GLY A 44 0.17 8.28 -9.31
C GLY A 44 -0.52 7.85 -8.02
N TYR A 45 -1.40 8.72 -7.51
CA TYR A 45 -2.18 8.49 -6.31
C TYR A 45 -3.56 9.15 -6.44
N SER A 46 -4.54 8.62 -5.70
CA SER A 46 -5.82 9.29 -5.49
C SER A 46 -5.69 10.24 -4.31
N GLY A 47 -6.11 11.48 -4.50
CA GLY A 47 -6.09 12.52 -3.47
C GLY A 47 -7.50 13.02 -3.20
N TRP A 48 -7.75 13.37 -1.94
CA TRP A 48 -8.99 14.01 -1.51
C TRP A 48 -8.69 15.41 -0.99
N SER A 49 -9.55 16.36 -1.33
CA SER A 49 -9.58 17.65 -0.66
C SER A 49 -10.04 17.48 0.79
N PRO A 50 -9.75 18.45 1.68
CA PRO A 50 -10.24 18.40 3.05
C PRO A 50 -11.76 18.18 3.12
N GLY A 51 -12.21 17.17 3.88
CA GLY A 51 -13.63 16.82 4.06
C GLY A 51 -14.27 16.04 2.91
N GLN A 52 -13.60 15.92 1.75
CA GLN A 52 -14.20 15.29 0.57
C GLN A 52 -14.46 13.79 0.78
N LEU A 53 -13.52 13.07 1.40
CA LEU A 53 -13.67 11.62 1.61
C LEU A 53 -14.83 11.32 2.58
N GLU A 54 -14.97 12.12 3.63
CA GLU A 54 -16.05 12.01 4.61
C GLU A 54 -17.41 12.25 3.96
N ASP A 55 -17.52 13.27 3.10
CA ASP A 55 -18.72 13.55 2.32
C ASP A 55 -19.06 12.38 1.38
N GLU A 56 -18.06 11.85 0.67
CA GLU A 56 -18.24 10.71 -0.24
C GLU A 56 -18.68 9.43 0.50
N LEU A 57 -18.12 9.17 1.68
CA LEU A 57 -18.53 8.06 2.56
C LEU A 57 -19.97 8.23 3.05
N SER A 58 -20.35 9.42 3.50
CA SER A 58 -21.72 9.71 3.99
C SER A 58 -22.79 9.52 2.90
N ARG A 59 -22.40 9.72 1.64
CA ARG A 59 -23.24 9.55 0.45
C ARG A 59 -23.25 8.11 -0.08
N GLY A 60 -22.54 7.19 0.55
CA GLY A 60 -22.45 5.80 0.13
C GLY A 60 -21.68 5.59 -1.17
N LEU A 61 -20.78 6.52 -1.53
CA LEU A 61 -19.96 6.39 -2.75
C LEU A 61 -18.76 5.44 -2.56
N TRP A 62 -18.43 5.12 -1.31
CA TRP A 62 -17.36 4.19 -0.95
C TRP A 62 -17.84 3.15 0.06
N TYR A 63 -17.28 1.94 -0.06
CA TYR A 63 -17.38 0.90 0.95
C TYR A 63 -16.05 0.79 1.69
N ARG A 64 -16.09 0.88 3.02
CA ARG A 64 -14.91 0.68 3.87
C ARG A 64 -14.73 -0.80 4.16
N MET A 65 -13.54 -1.33 3.88
CA MET A 65 -13.15 -2.71 4.15
C MET A 65 -11.80 -2.71 4.86
N ASP A 66 -11.53 -3.75 5.64
CA ASP A 66 -10.20 -3.96 6.23
C ASP A 66 -9.22 -4.35 5.13
N ALA A 67 -8.12 -3.62 5.03
CA ALA A 67 -7.05 -3.92 4.08
C ALA A 67 -6.24 -5.12 4.56
N ARG A 68 -5.99 -6.08 3.67
CA ARG A 68 -5.05 -7.20 3.90
C ARG A 68 -3.78 -6.97 3.11
N GLU A 69 -2.65 -7.44 3.61
CA GLU A 69 -1.36 -7.34 2.90
C GLU A 69 -1.41 -7.99 1.51
N ASP A 70 -2.10 -9.12 1.40
CA ASP A 70 -2.30 -9.84 0.13
C ASP A 70 -3.08 -9.02 -0.90
N ASP A 71 -3.90 -8.05 -0.49
CA ASP A 71 -4.60 -7.15 -1.41
C ASP A 71 -3.61 -6.22 -2.13
N ILE A 72 -2.55 -5.81 -1.42
CA ILE A 72 -1.51 -4.91 -1.94
C ILE A 72 -0.62 -5.67 -2.93
N PHE A 73 -0.24 -6.91 -2.62
CA PHE A 73 0.74 -7.68 -3.40
C PHE A 73 0.16 -8.80 -4.28
N THR A 74 -1.18 -8.88 -4.43
CA THR A 74 -1.85 -9.90 -5.26
C THR A 74 -1.28 -10.02 -6.67
N ALA A 75 -1.04 -11.26 -7.11
CA ALA A 75 -0.68 -11.59 -8.49
C ALA A 75 -1.86 -11.46 -9.47
N ASP A 76 -3.10 -11.46 -8.96
CA ASP A 76 -4.32 -11.21 -9.73
C ASP A 76 -4.97 -9.89 -9.28
N PRO A 77 -4.59 -8.74 -9.87
CA PRO A 77 -5.21 -7.44 -9.58
C PRO A 77 -6.61 -7.30 -10.20
N SER A 78 -6.89 -7.97 -11.33
CA SER A 78 -8.19 -7.87 -12.01
C SER A 78 -9.32 -8.53 -11.22
N GLY A 79 -9.02 -9.58 -10.45
CA GLY A 79 -9.96 -10.22 -9.54
C GLY A 79 -10.10 -9.55 -8.16
N LEU A 80 -9.19 -8.63 -7.81
CA LEU A 80 -9.10 -8.08 -6.45
C LEU A 80 -10.41 -7.45 -5.98
N TRP A 81 -11.04 -6.64 -6.82
CA TRP A 81 -12.29 -5.94 -6.47
C TRP A 81 -13.40 -6.92 -6.06
N ARG A 82 -13.56 -8.02 -6.79
CA ARG A 82 -14.53 -9.08 -6.45
C ARG A 82 -14.17 -9.82 -5.18
N ARG A 83 -12.88 -9.94 -4.86
CA ARG A 83 -12.39 -10.62 -3.64
C ARG A 83 -12.63 -9.78 -2.39
N VAL A 84 -12.41 -8.47 -2.49
CA VAL A 84 -12.55 -7.53 -1.37
C VAL A 84 -14.02 -7.28 -1.02
N LEU A 85 -14.93 -7.32 -2.00
CA LEU A 85 -16.36 -7.05 -1.79
C LEU A 85 -17.22 -8.30 -1.50
N ARG A 86 -16.62 -9.49 -1.42
CA ARG A 86 -17.29 -10.70 -0.97
C ARG A 86 -17.24 -10.81 0.54
#